data_AF-A0A2W0B293-F1
#
_entry.id   AF-A0A2W0B293-F1
#
_cell.length_a   1.000
_cell.length_b   1.000
_cell.length_c   1.000
_cell.angle_alpha   90.00
_cell.angle_beta   90.00
_cell.angle_gamma   90.00
#
_symmetry.space_group_name_H-M   'P 1'
#
loop_
_entity.id
_entity.type
_entity.pdbx_description
1 polymer ?
#
loop_
_entity_poly.entity_id
_entity_poly.type
_entity_poly.pdbx_seq_one_letter_code
_entity_poly.pdbx_strand_id
1 'polypeptide(L)'
;MDAVQQANSGHPGTAMAMAPVVYTLWNRVLRFDPEDCIWPNRDRFVLSIGHASMLLYSILHLTNVKAVDSNYEQVGKPTVTIDDIKRFRQLDSKCPGHPEYRWTSGVETTTGPLGQGVATSVGMAIAGK
;
A
#
# COMPACT_ATOMS: atom_id res chain seq x y z
N MET A 1 -13.35 7.53 0.27
CA MET A 1 -14.62 6.92 0.69
C MET A 1 -15.32 6.28 -0.49
N ASP A 2 -15.30 6.94 -1.63
CA ASP A 2 -16.01 6.58 -2.86
C ASP A 2 -15.72 5.15 -3.33
N ALA A 3 -14.45 4.71 -3.35
CA ALA A 3 -14.08 3.36 -3.73
C ALA A 3 -14.70 2.26 -2.83
N VAL A 4 -14.80 2.51 -1.52
CA VAL A 4 -15.44 1.59 -0.57
C VAL A 4 -16.95 1.52 -0.82
N GLN A 5 -17.58 2.67 -1.10
CA GLN A 5 -19.01 2.75 -1.41
C GLN A 5 -19.32 2.08 -2.76
N GLN A 6 -18.51 2.34 -3.79
CA GLN A 6 -18.65 1.74 -5.12
C GLN A 6 -18.49 0.22 -5.07
N ALA A 7 -17.53 -0.28 -4.29
CA ALA A 7 -17.37 -1.73 -4.07
C ALA A 7 -18.48 -2.33 -3.20
N ASN A 8 -19.33 -1.50 -2.57
CA ASN A 8 -20.29 -1.88 -1.54
C ASN A 8 -19.65 -2.75 -0.43
N SER A 9 -18.37 -2.49 -0.14
CA SER A 9 -17.53 -3.35 0.70
C SER A 9 -16.25 -2.63 1.11
N GLY A 10 -15.90 -2.67 2.40
CA GLY A 10 -14.63 -2.14 2.91
C GLY A 10 -14.77 -1.35 4.21
N HIS A 11 -13.70 -0.67 4.62
CA HIS A 11 -13.57 -0.05 5.94
C HIS A 11 -13.19 1.44 5.83
N PRO A 12 -14.16 2.36 5.71
CA PRO A 12 -13.87 3.76 5.47
C PRO A 12 -13.41 4.51 6.73
N GLY A 13 -13.90 4.12 7.92
CA GLY A 13 -13.66 4.85 9.17
C GLY A 13 -12.18 4.95 9.55
N THR A 14 -11.48 3.81 9.63
CA THR A 14 -10.04 3.80 9.94
C THR A 14 -9.22 4.52 8.87
N ALA A 15 -9.58 4.38 7.59
CA ALA A 15 -8.88 5.05 6.49
C ALA A 15 -8.97 6.59 6.62
N MET A 16 -10.14 7.12 6.97
CA MET A 16 -10.32 8.55 7.22
C MET A 16 -9.54 9.02 8.45
N ALA A 17 -9.63 8.29 9.56
CA ALA A 17 -8.98 8.65 10.81
C ALA A 17 -7.45 8.70 10.69
N MET A 18 -6.86 7.80 9.90
CA MET A 18 -5.41 7.69 9.73
C MET A 18 -4.85 8.49 8.55
N ALA A 19 -5.70 9.13 7.74
CA ALA A 19 -5.25 9.90 6.57
C ALA A 19 -4.23 11.00 6.90
N PRO A 20 -4.40 11.83 7.97
CA PRO A 20 -3.41 12.83 8.33
C PRO A 20 -2.04 12.23 8.71
N VAL A 21 -2.05 11.06 9.37
CA VAL A 21 -0.83 10.36 9.78
C VAL A 21 -0.10 9.84 8.55
N VAL A 22 -0.79 9.10 7.68
CA VAL A 22 -0.18 8.53 6.46
C VAL A 22 0.32 9.62 5.51
N TYR A 23 -0.45 10.71 5.35
CA TYR A 23 -0.01 11.89 4.60
C TYR A 23 1.29 12.45 5.17
N THR A 24 1.35 12.65 6.49
CA THR A 24 2.54 13.20 7.15
C THR A 24 3.75 12.28 6.97
N LEU A 25 3.55 10.96 7.11
CA LEU A 25 4.62 9.98 6.90
C LEU A 25 5.18 10.07 5.47
N TRP A 26 4.33 9.97 4.45
CA TRP A 26 4.78 10.00 3.05
C TRP A 26 5.40 11.33 2.64
N ASN A 27 4.83 12.45 3.09
CA ASN A 27 5.23 13.77 2.60
C ASN A 27 6.38 14.39 3.40
N ARG A 28 6.70 13.87 4.59
CA ARG A 28 7.65 14.54 5.50
C ARG A 28 8.63 13.63 6.22
N VAL A 29 8.39 12.31 6.30
CA VAL A 29 9.17 11.41 7.15
C VAL A 29 9.85 10.31 6.37
N LEU A 30 9.11 9.59 5.52
CA LEU A 30 9.61 8.40 4.84
C LEU A 30 10.67 8.76 3.81
N ARG A 31 11.81 8.07 3.89
CA ARG A 31 12.77 7.94 2.78
C ARG A 31 12.23 6.94 1.77
N PHE A 32 11.34 7.41 0.91
CA PHE A 32 10.65 6.60 -0.09
C PHE A 32 10.69 7.31 -1.45
N ASP A 33 11.15 6.62 -2.47
CA ASP A 33 11.13 7.10 -3.85
C ASP A 33 9.95 6.44 -4.59
N PRO A 34 8.94 7.20 -5.04
CA PRO A 34 7.85 6.66 -5.84
C PRO A 34 8.31 6.09 -7.18
N GLU A 35 9.41 6.59 -7.76
CA GLU A 35 9.96 6.08 -9.01
C GLU A 35 10.70 4.74 -8.81
N ASP A 36 11.28 4.53 -7.62
CA ASP A 36 11.97 3.30 -7.23
C ASP A 36 11.50 2.74 -5.87
N CYS A 37 10.32 2.11 -5.89
CA CYS A 37 9.75 1.52 -4.68
C CYS A 37 10.43 0.20 -4.25
N ILE A 38 11.47 -0.27 -4.95
CA ILE A 38 12.17 -1.52 -4.64
C ILE A 38 13.62 -1.31 -4.19
N TRP A 39 14.15 -0.08 -4.23
CA TRP A 39 15.53 0.16 -3.82
C TRP A 39 15.81 -0.39 -2.40
N PRO A 40 16.98 -0.99 -2.16
CA PRO A 40 17.23 -1.69 -0.89
C PRO A 40 17.09 -0.79 0.34
N ASN A 41 17.48 0.49 0.25
CA ASN A 41 17.61 1.39 1.37
C ASN A 41 16.35 2.27 1.65
N ARG A 42 15.17 2.00 1.08
CA ARG A 42 13.92 2.73 1.48
C ARG A 42 13.60 2.51 2.95
N ASP A 43 12.85 3.44 3.52
CA ASP A 43 12.02 3.10 4.68
C ASP A 43 10.91 2.13 4.26
N ARG A 44 10.58 1.17 5.14
CA ARG A 44 9.55 0.17 4.89
C ARG A 44 8.28 0.55 5.67
N PHE A 45 7.19 0.81 4.96
CA PHE A 45 5.89 1.07 5.57
C PHE A 45 5.03 -0.20 5.60
N VAL A 46 4.54 -0.59 6.78
CA VAL A 46 3.63 -1.74 6.95
C VAL A 46 2.31 -1.29 7.52
N LEU A 47 1.23 -1.44 6.74
CA LEU A 47 -0.13 -1.23 7.23
C LEU A 47 -0.61 -2.46 8.00
N SER A 48 -0.25 -2.58 9.28
CA SER A 48 -0.64 -3.74 10.11
C SER A 48 -2.15 -3.87 10.31
N ILE A 49 -2.87 -2.74 10.29
CA ILE A 49 -4.34 -2.68 10.21
C ILE A 49 -4.81 -2.85 8.77
N GLY A 50 -4.51 -4.00 8.15
CA GLY A 50 -4.70 -4.25 6.72
C GLY A 50 -6.14 -4.03 6.22
N HIS A 51 -7.14 -4.05 7.09
CA HIS A 51 -8.53 -3.76 6.73
C HIS A 51 -8.72 -2.34 6.18
N ALA A 52 -7.84 -1.40 6.53
CA ALA A 52 -7.81 -0.02 6.02
C ALA A 52 -7.07 0.11 4.67
N SER A 53 -7.03 -0.94 3.86
CA SER A 53 -6.28 -1.05 2.59
C SER A 53 -6.50 0.13 1.63
N MET A 54 -7.71 0.68 1.56
CA MET A 54 -8.00 1.83 0.70
C MET A 54 -7.17 3.07 1.05
N LEU A 55 -6.74 3.24 2.30
CA LEU A 55 -5.79 4.30 2.68
C LEU A 55 -4.43 4.11 1.98
N LEU A 56 -3.91 2.88 2.00
CA LEU A 56 -2.63 2.54 1.37
C LEU A 56 -2.70 2.70 -0.15
N TYR A 57 -3.73 2.16 -0.80
CA TYR A 57 -3.86 2.32 -2.26
C TYR A 57 -4.05 3.79 -2.66
N SER A 58 -4.75 4.58 -1.84
CA SER A 58 -4.91 6.02 -2.10
C SER A 58 -3.58 6.76 -2.04
N ILE A 59 -2.73 6.50 -1.04
CA ILE A 59 -1.43 7.18 -0.96
C ILE A 59 -0.48 6.70 -2.06
N LEU A 60 -0.50 5.41 -2.43
CA LEU A 60 0.28 4.88 -3.56
C LEU A 60 -0.13 5.51 -4.90
N HIS A 61 -1.44 5.72 -5.10
CA HIS A 61 -1.96 6.41 -6.27
C HIS A 61 -1.55 7.89 -6.30
N LEU A 62 -1.79 8.62 -5.21
CA LEU A 62 -1.51 10.06 -5.12
C LEU A 62 -0.02 10.37 -5.29
N THR A 63 0.85 9.45 -4.89
CA THR A 63 2.31 9.59 -5.03
C THR A 63 2.86 9.02 -6.33
N ASN A 64 2.00 8.48 -7.20
CA ASN A 64 2.36 7.90 -8.51
C ASN A 64 3.45 6.81 -8.44
N VAL A 65 3.42 5.99 -7.38
CA VAL A 65 4.40 4.91 -7.19
C VAL A 65 4.45 4.00 -8.41
N LYS A 66 5.66 3.66 -8.88
CA LYS A 66 5.85 2.81 -10.07
C LYS A 66 5.68 1.33 -9.73
N ALA A 67 5.11 0.63 -10.70
CA ALA A 67 4.95 -0.80 -10.66
C ALA A 67 6.28 -1.50 -10.95
N VAL A 68 6.39 -2.71 -10.42
CA VAL A 68 7.41 -3.70 -10.78
C VAL A 68 6.76 -4.95 -11.35
N ASP A 69 7.49 -5.65 -12.22
CA ASP A 69 7.03 -6.90 -12.81
C ASP A 69 7.30 -8.11 -11.90
N SER A 70 7.03 -9.32 -12.41
CA SER A 70 7.27 -10.58 -11.71
C SER A 70 8.76 -10.85 -11.45
N ASN A 71 9.66 -10.23 -12.20
CA ASN A 71 11.11 -10.32 -12.03
C ASN A 71 11.65 -9.26 -11.07
N TYR A 72 10.77 -8.47 -10.44
CA TYR A 72 11.15 -7.34 -9.59
C TYR A 72 11.86 -6.23 -10.35
N GLU A 73 11.58 -6.04 -11.64
CA GLU A 73 12.10 -4.92 -12.42
C GLU A 73 11.05 -3.82 -12.60
N GLN A 74 11.50 -2.56 -12.59
CA GLN A 74 10.61 -1.41 -12.77
C GLN A 74 10.02 -1.39 -14.18
N VAL A 75 8.72 -1.14 -14.29
CA VAL A 75 8.02 -1.09 -15.60
C VAL A 75 7.60 0.32 -16.04
N GLY A 76 7.91 1.35 -15.25
CA GLY A 76 7.63 2.75 -15.57
C GLY A 76 6.15 3.17 -15.54
N LYS A 77 5.23 2.27 -15.19
CA LYS A 77 3.79 2.53 -15.08
C LYS A 77 3.37 2.67 -13.61
N PRO A 78 2.31 3.43 -13.28
CA PRO A 78 1.80 3.48 -11.91
C PRO A 78 1.39 2.10 -11.38
N THR A 79 1.68 1.85 -10.11
CA THR A 79 1.25 0.65 -9.37
C THR A 79 -0.25 0.65 -9.14
N VAL A 80 -0.82 1.80 -8.77
CA VAL A 80 -2.26 2.01 -8.57
C VAL A 80 -2.71 3.19 -9.43
N THR A 81 -3.55 2.92 -10.42
CA THR A 81 -4.25 3.94 -11.21
C THR A 81 -5.59 4.30 -10.57
N ILE A 82 -6.21 5.38 -11.05
CA ILE A 82 -7.56 5.74 -10.61
C ILE A 82 -8.60 4.66 -10.96
N ASP A 83 -8.39 3.93 -12.05
CA ASP A 83 -9.29 2.84 -12.44
C ASP A 83 -9.12 1.60 -11.56
N ASP A 84 -7.91 1.35 -11.04
CA ASP A 84 -7.70 0.34 -10.01
C ASP A 84 -8.45 0.69 -8.72
N ILE A 85 -8.43 1.97 -8.31
CA ILE A 85 -9.20 2.45 -7.14
C ILE A 85 -10.70 2.25 -7.33
N LYS A 86 -11.25 2.59 -8.51
CA LYS A 86 -12.67 2.35 -8.84
C LYS A 86 -13.03 0.87 -8.84
N ARG A 87 -12.05 -0.01 -9.12
CA ARG A 87 -12.18 -1.47 -9.09
C ARG A 87 -11.76 -2.07 -7.73
N PHE A 88 -11.80 -1.31 -6.63
CA PHE A 88 -11.51 -1.85 -5.30
C PHE A 88 -12.32 -3.11 -5.01
N ARG A 89 -11.66 -4.16 -4.49
CA ARG A 89 -12.23 -5.48 -4.16
C ARG A 89 -12.86 -6.25 -5.33
N GLN A 90 -12.60 -5.84 -6.57
CA GLN A 90 -13.07 -6.57 -7.75
C GLN A 90 -12.02 -7.58 -8.22
N LEU A 91 -12.48 -8.60 -8.95
CA LEU A 91 -11.60 -9.60 -9.56
C LEU A 91 -10.52 -8.91 -10.42
N ASP A 92 -9.30 -9.42 -10.31
CA ASP A 92 -8.09 -8.94 -11.02
C ASP A 92 -7.72 -7.47 -10.78
N SER A 93 -8.32 -6.82 -9.78
CA SER A 93 -7.96 -5.46 -9.40
C SER A 93 -6.66 -5.42 -8.63
N LYS A 94 -5.81 -4.42 -8.89
CA LYS A 94 -4.62 -4.12 -8.07
C LYS A 94 -4.94 -3.54 -6.69
N CYS A 95 -6.22 -3.39 -6.37
CA CYS A 95 -6.69 -2.93 -5.06
C CYS A 95 -7.53 -4.02 -4.36
N PRO A 96 -6.92 -5.14 -3.92
CA PRO A 96 -7.62 -6.20 -3.20
C PRO A 96 -8.12 -5.75 -1.81
N GLY A 97 -8.97 -6.57 -1.18
CA GLY A 97 -9.64 -6.19 0.06
C GLY A 97 -8.72 -5.91 1.25
N HIS A 98 -7.55 -6.53 1.28
CA HIS A 98 -6.43 -6.28 2.18
C HIS A 98 -5.14 -6.14 1.35
N PRO A 99 -4.06 -5.51 1.84
CA PRO A 99 -2.81 -5.36 1.11
C PRO A 99 -2.19 -6.73 0.83
N GLU A 100 -1.80 -6.97 -0.41
CA GLU A 100 -1.18 -8.22 -0.86
C GLU A 100 0.19 -7.94 -1.48
N TYR A 101 1.24 -8.51 -0.88
CA TYR A 101 2.61 -8.43 -1.38
C TYR A 101 2.72 -9.05 -2.77
N ARG A 102 3.51 -8.43 -3.65
CA ARG A 102 3.68 -8.77 -5.08
C ARG A 102 2.46 -8.56 -5.98
N TRP A 103 1.26 -8.44 -5.44
CA TRP A 103 0.09 -8.09 -6.22
C TRP A 103 0.05 -6.59 -6.53
N THR A 104 0.42 -5.76 -5.55
CA THR A 104 0.47 -4.31 -5.67
C THR A 104 1.86 -3.82 -5.28
N SER A 105 2.62 -3.25 -6.21
CA SER A 105 3.95 -2.68 -5.92
C SER A 105 3.83 -1.53 -4.92
N GLY A 106 4.80 -1.42 -4.01
CA GLY A 106 4.76 -0.51 -2.86
C GLY A 106 4.06 -1.08 -1.62
N VAL A 107 3.40 -2.24 -1.71
CA VAL A 107 2.96 -3.01 -0.54
C VAL A 107 4.12 -3.88 -0.05
N GLU A 108 4.62 -3.64 1.16
CA GLU A 108 5.82 -4.31 1.68
C GLU A 108 5.59 -5.75 2.16
N THR A 109 4.38 -6.04 2.63
CA THR A 109 3.99 -7.38 3.11
C THR A 109 2.48 -7.53 3.02
N THR A 110 2.02 -8.77 2.84
CA THR A 110 0.60 -9.09 2.94
C THR A 110 0.13 -8.89 4.39
N THR A 111 -0.94 -8.13 4.59
CA THR A 111 -1.58 -7.94 5.90
C THR A 111 -3.08 -8.20 5.79
N GLY A 112 -3.79 -8.21 6.93
CA GLY A 112 -5.21 -8.56 7.02
C GLY A 112 -5.48 -9.32 8.30
N PRO A 113 -4.79 -10.45 8.54
CA PRO A 113 -4.74 -11.07 9.86
C PRO A 113 -4.06 -10.13 10.86
N LEU A 114 -4.80 -9.65 11.85
CA LEU A 114 -4.29 -8.70 12.83
C LEU A 114 -3.08 -9.28 13.59
N GLY A 115 -2.12 -8.40 13.91
CA GLY A 115 -0.87 -8.75 14.59
C GLY A 115 0.27 -9.19 13.65
N GLN A 116 -0.02 -9.74 12.47
CA GLN A 116 1.02 -10.21 11.56
C GLN A 116 1.86 -9.06 10.97
N GLY A 117 1.22 -7.95 10.58
CA GLY A 117 1.96 -6.82 10.00
C GLY A 117 3.01 -6.22 10.95
N VAL A 118 2.65 -6.00 12.21
CA VAL A 118 3.59 -5.51 13.23
C VAL A 118 4.68 -6.54 13.56
N ALA A 119 4.37 -7.84 13.58
CA ALA A 119 5.38 -8.88 13.74
C ALA A 119 6.37 -8.87 12.57
N THR A 120 5.89 -8.75 11.33
CA THR A 120 6.74 -8.65 10.14
C THR A 120 7.60 -7.39 10.14
N SER A 121 7.06 -6.24 10.57
CA SER A 121 7.85 -5.00 10.64
C SER A 121 9.01 -5.09 11.64
N VAL A 122 8.86 -5.86 12.72
CA VAL A 122 9.98 -6.17 13.63
C VAL A 122 11.07 -6.95 12.91
N GLY A 123 10.71 -7.95 12.10
CA GLY A 123 11.67 -8.68 11.25
C GLY A 123 12.39 -7.76 10.25
N MET A 124 11.67 -6.86 9.60
CA MET A 124 12.27 -5.86 8.70
C MET A 124 13.26 -4.94 9.43
N ALA A 125 12.93 -4.50 10.65
CA ALA A 125 13.80 -3.66 11.47
C ALA A 125 15.07 -4.41 11.95
N ILE A 126 14.97 -5.71 12.22
CA ILE A 126 16.14 -6.55 12.54
C ILE A 126 17.05 -6.67 11.30
N ALA A 127 16.47 -6.88 10.11
CA ALA A 127 17.24 -7.04 8.87
C ALA A 127 17.89 -5.75 8.36
N GLY A 128 17.39 -4.58 8.78
CA GLY A 128 17.96 -3.27 8.42
C GLY A 128 19.11 -2.78 9.29
N LYS A 129 19.54 -3.57 10.28
CA LYS A 129 20.74 -3.31 11.09
C LYS A 129 21.99 -3.85 10.41
#